data_AF-A0A2H1KG14-F1
#
_entry.id   AF-A0A2H1KG14-F1
#
_cell.length_a   1.000
_cell.length_b   1.000
_cell.length_c   1.000
_cell.angle_alpha   90.00
_cell.angle_beta   90.00
_cell.angle_gamma   90.00
#
_symmetry.space_group_name_H-M   'P 1'
#
loop_
_entity.id
_entity.type
_entity.pdbx_description
1 polymer ?
#
loop_
_entity_poly.entity_id
_entity_poly.type
_entity_poly.pdbx_seq_one_letter_code
_entity_poly.pdbx_strand_id
1 'polypeptide(L)'
;MVSRVRGAFNDVSGFADIAEDLADSNAEVIIQTASVDTRSADRDTHLRSADFFDVDAYPEIRFVSSAIDEVDEGSYIVTGELTIRDMTKTVSVPLELIGVETDPFGNLRAGLEGSRRIDRKDWGVTWNTKLDSGGVLVSDKITLEFELSLIKNLAEAAPTNSADTTEAEAPTEAPEPVTEATPAPEADTAAPKPEAPDSVTPTPVADETAPPAPNAPESAASVDAKTEPANTEFPPPPPVKPAETPAEKPAEKAPEARQSDSQSSGGGLGKLFGLR
;
A
#
# COMPACT_ATOMS: atom_id res chain seq x y z
N MET A 1 -11.39 -18.83 21.66
CA MET A 1 -12.08 -18.96 20.36
C MET A 1 -11.16 -18.36 19.31
N VAL A 2 -10.95 -19.02 18.16
CA VAL A 2 -10.15 -18.47 17.05
C VAL A 2 -11.10 -18.18 15.90
N SER A 3 -11.28 -16.91 15.56
CA SER A 3 -12.15 -16.44 14.48
C SER A 3 -11.40 -15.46 13.57
N ARG A 4 -11.78 -15.40 12.29
CA ARG A 4 -11.23 -14.43 11.34
C ARG A 4 -11.98 -13.11 11.48
N VAL A 5 -11.29 -12.07 11.95
CA VAL A 5 -11.76 -10.69 11.81
C VAL A 5 -11.64 -10.30 10.35
N ARG A 6 -12.69 -9.69 9.80
CA ARG A 6 -12.70 -9.05 8.48
C ARG A 6 -12.78 -7.54 8.67
N GLY A 7 -12.17 -6.80 7.76
CA GLY A 7 -12.25 -5.35 7.67
C GLY A 7 -11.75 -4.88 6.30
N ALA A 8 -12.00 -3.62 6.00
CA ALA A 8 -11.62 -2.97 4.76
C ALA A 8 -11.07 -1.56 5.05
N PHE A 9 -10.51 -0.93 4.03
CA PHE A 9 -10.27 0.50 4.00
C PHE A 9 -11.33 1.11 3.08
N ASN A 10 -12.05 2.11 3.57
CA ASN A 10 -13.17 2.72 2.84
C ASN A 10 -12.74 3.89 1.94
N ASP A 11 -11.50 4.36 2.06
CA ASP A 11 -10.92 5.43 1.24
C ASP A 11 -9.64 4.91 0.58
N VAL A 12 -9.79 4.60 -0.72
CA VAL A 12 -8.79 4.00 -1.59
C VAL A 12 -8.85 4.71 -2.93
N SER A 13 -7.70 5.13 -3.43
CA SER A 13 -7.53 5.75 -4.74
C SER A 13 -6.36 5.10 -5.47
N GLY A 14 -6.30 5.26 -6.79
CA GLY A 14 -5.24 4.66 -7.59
C GLY A 14 -5.48 4.79 -9.08
N PHE A 15 -4.49 4.38 -9.86
CA PHE A 15 -4.53 4.33 -11.32
C PHE A 15 -3.71 3.15 -11.83
N ALA A 16 -3.95 2.78 -13.09
CA ALA A 16 -3.17 1.80 -13.81
C ALA A 16 -3.03 2.26 -15.27
N ASP A 17 -1.80 2.50 -15.70
CA ASP A 17 -1.43 2.82 -17.06
C ASP A 17 -0.94 1.53 -17.72
N ILE A 18 -1.73 1.02 -18.66
CA ILE A 18 -1.45 -0.23 -19.36
C ILE A 18 -0.84 0.11 -20.72
N ALA A 19 0.45 -0.20 -20.88
CA ALA A 19 1.21 -0.01 -22.12
C ALA A 19 0.96 -1.17 -23.11
N GLU A 20 1.54 -1.07 -24.32
CA GLU A 20 1.47 -2.16 -25.31
C GLU A 20 2.26 -3.40 -24.86
N ASP A 21 3.36 -3.20 -24.13
CA ASP A 21 4.05 -4.25 -23.37
C ASP A 21 3.61 -4.16 -21.89
N LEU A 22 3.16 -5.29 -21.33
CA LEU A 22 2.76 -5.34 -19.93
C LEU A 22 3.94 -5.09 -18.96
N ALA A 23 5.17 -5.37 -19.40
CA ALA A 23 6.38 -5.09 -18.61
C ALA A 23 6.63 -3.60 -18.39
N ASP A 24 6.18 -2.74 -19.31
CA ASP A 24 6.27 -1.27 -19.22
C ASP A 24 5.04 -0.64 -18.52
N SER A 25 4.07 -1.45 -18.08
CA SER A 25 2.84 -0.96 -17.44
C SER A 25 3.04 -0.64 -15.95
N ASN A 26 2.42 0.44 -15.48
CA ASN A 26 2.51 0.89 -14.10
C ASN A 26 1.14 1.01 -13.41
N ALA A 27 1.09 0.70 -12.12
CA ALA A 27 -0.09 0.87 -11.29
C ALA A 27 0.31 1.42 -9.91
N GLU A 28 -0.50 2.34 -9.39
CA GLU A 28 -0.33 2.89 -8.05
C GLU A 28 -1.65 2.83 -7.29
N VAL A 29 -1.58 2.49 -6.01
CA VAL A 29 -2.71 2.50 -5.08
C VAL A 29 -2.30 3.23 -3.80
N ILE A 30 -3.11 4.21 -3.40
CA ILE A 30 -3.00 4.97 -2.15
C ILE A 30 -4.23 4.66 -1.30
N ILE A 31 -3.99 4.22 -0.07
CA ILE A 31 -5.01 3.83 0.90
C ILE A 31 -4.87 4.72 2.14
N GLN A 32 -5.92 5.46 2.48
CA GLN A 32 -5.89 6.31 3.69
C GLN A 32 -6.07 5.42 4.94
N THR A 33 -5.05 5.36 5.80
CA THR A 33 -5.00 4.44 6.95
C THR A 33 -6.10 4.72 7.98
N ALA A 34 -6.50 5.99 8.11
CA ALA A 34 -7.63 6.40 8.94
C ALA A 34 -8.97 5.76 8.52
N SER A 35 -9.13 5.37 7.25
CA SER A 35 -10.37 4.79 6.70
C SER A 35 -10.63 3.33 7.08
N VAL A 36 -9.76 2.72 7.90
CA VAL A 36 -9.92 1.35 8.40
C VAL A 36 -11.26 1.15 9.11
N ASP A 37 -11.97 0.10 8.70
CA ASP A 37 -13.27 -0.31 9.24
C ASP A 37 -13.31 -1.84 9.38
N THR A 38 -13.39 -2.32 10.62
CA THR A 38 -13.61 -3.72 10.97
C THR A 38 -14.98 -3.95 11.61
N ARG A 39 -15.90 -2.99 11.45
CA ARG A 39 -17.24 -2.90 12.05
C ARG A 39 -17.20 -2.89 13.57
N SER A 40 -16.20 -2.24 14.18
CA SER A 40 -15.99 -2.20 15.62
C SER A 40 -15.17 -0.97 16.02
N ALA A 41 -15.84 0.12 16.35
CA ALA A 41 -15.23 1.43 16.60
C ALA A 41 -14.04 1.39 17.58
N ASP A 42 -14.10 0.61 18.65
CA ASP A 42 -13.00 0.45 19.62
C ASP A 42 -11.76 -0.18 18.97
N ARG A 43 -11.94 -1.23 18.16
CA ARG A 43 -10.85 -1.89 17.44
C ARG A 43 -10.32 -1.01 16.31
N ASP A 44 -11.19 -0.30 15.61
CA ASP A 44 -10.79 0.62 14.53
C ASP A 44 -9.99 1.80 15.09
N THR A 45 -10.37 2.31 16.26
CA THR A 45 -9.60 3.31 17.02
C THR A 45 -8.23 2.77 17.43
N HIS A 46 -8.15 1.53 17.92
CA HIS A 46 -6.88 0.90 18.31
C HIS A 46 -5.97 0.60 17.11
N LEU A 47 -6.53 0.17 15.97
CA LEU A 47 -5.79 -0.05 14.72
C LEU A 47 -5.17 1.25 14.19
N ARG A 48 -5.79 2.42 14.46
CA ARG A 48 -5.23 3.72 14.07
C ARG A 48 -4.07 4.19 14.96
N SER A 49 -3.89 3.61 16.14
CA SER A 49 -2.86 4.05 17.10
C SER A 49 -1.43 3.63 16.72
N ALA A 50 -0.44 4.16 17.45
CA ALA A 50 0.99 3.89 17.29
C ALA A 50 1.39 2.40 17.38
N ASP A 51 0.57 1.58 18.05
CA ASP A 51 0.74 0.12 18.17
C ASP A 51 0.50 -0.63 16.83
N PHE A 52 -0.23 0.00 15.90
CA PHE A 52 -0.64 -0.57 14.62
C PHE A 52 -0.25 0.31 13.43
N PHE A 53 -1.19 1.05 12.83
CA PHE A 53 -0.94 1.85 11.62
C PHE A 53 -0.36 3.23 11.92
N ASP A 54 -0.53 3.76 13.14
CA ASP A 54 0.09 5.00 13.58
C ASP A 54 -0.26 6.18 12.65
N VAL A 55 -1.56 6.41 12.46
CA VAL A 55 -2.10 7.22 11.34
C VAL A 55 -1.74 8.69 11.38
N ASP A 56 -1.40 9.22 12.56
CA ASP A 56 -0.93 10.59 12.74
C ASP A 56 0.48 10.79 12.15
N ALA A 57 1.30 9.74 12.12
CA ALA A 57 2.63 9.72 11.51
C ALA A 57 2.63 9.14 10.09
N TYR A 58 1.75 8.17 9.82
CA TYR A 58 1.66 7.45 8.54
C TYR A 58 0.20 7.42 8.05
N PRO A 59 -0.31 8.52 7.48
CA PRO A 59 -1.70 8.62 7.03
C PRO A 59 -2.02 7.73 5.83
N GLU A 60 -1.01 7.23 5.11
CA GLU A 60 -1.16 6.51 3.85
C GLU A 60 -0.41 5.16 3.85
N ILE A 61 -1.06 4.14 3.30
CA ILE A 61 -0.42 2.93 2.77
C ILE A 61 -0.34 3.11 1.26
N ARG A 62 0.84 2.87 0.68
CA ARG A 62 1.10 3.07 -0.74
C ARG A 62 1.65 1.81 -1.38
N PHE A 63 1.07 1.42 -2.51
CA PHE A 63 1.59 0.36 -3.38
C PHE A 63 1.96 0.96 -4.74
N VAL A 64 3.15 0.65 -5.24
CA VAL A 64 3.62 1.05 -6.58
C VAL A 64 4.13 -0.20 -7.29
N SER A 65 3.57 -0.53 -8.46
CA SER A 65 4.03 -1.68 -9.24
C SER A 65 5.42 -1.44 -9.84
N SER A 66 6.16 -2.52 -9.99
CA SER A 66 7.46 -2.58 -10.68
C SER A 66 7.46 -3.54 -11.88
N ALA A 67 6.48 -4.46 -11.96
CA ALA A 67 6.23 -5.33 -13.10
C ALA A 67 4.78 -5.83 -13.09
N ILE A 68 4.20 -6.05 -14.28
CA ILE A 68 2.91 -6.72 -14.48
C ILE A 68 3.13 -7.85 -15.49
N ASP A 69 3.05 -9.09 -15.01
CA ASP A 69 3.24 -10.29 -15.84
C ASP A 69 1.89 -10.98 -16.10
N GLU A 70 1.56 -11.31 -17.35
CA GLU A 70 0.47 -12.25 -17.66
C GLU A 70 1.01 -13.69 -17.57
N VAL A 71 0.40 -14.52 -16.72
CA VAL A 71 0.85 -15.90 -16.46
C VAL A 71 -0.04 -16.97 -17.09
N ASP A 72 -1.30 -16.64 -17.36
CA ASP A 72 -2.26 -17.40 -18.15
C ASP A 72 -3.32 -16.41 -18.69
N GLU A 73 -4.20 -16.84 -19.61
CA GLU A 73 -5.23 -15.96 -20.21
C GLU A 73 -6.10 -15.28 -19.13
N GLY A 74 -5.97 -13.95 -19.00
CA GLY A 74 -6.69 -13.17 -17.98
C GLY A 74 -6.17 -13.32 -16.54
N SER A 75 -5.04 -14.02 -16.33
CA SER A 75 -4.40 -14.18 -15.02
C SER A 75 -3.07 -13.42 -14.96
N TYR A 76 -2.97 -12.48 -14.02
CA TYR A 76 -1.84 -11.56 -13.90
C TYR A 76 -1.12 -11.70 -12.56
N ILE A 77 0.19 -11.44 -12.53
CA ILE A 77 0.96 -11.22 -11.31
C ILE A 77 1.48 -9.78 -11.34
N VAL A 78 0.92 -8.93 -10.48
CA VAL A 78 1.40 -7.56 -10.28
C VAL A 78 2.43 -7.57 -9.16
N THR A 79 3.71 -7.39 -9.49
CA THR A 79 4.77 -7.22 -8.49
C THR A 79 5.03 -5.74 -8.24
N GLY A 80 5.20 -5.36 -6.98
CA GLY A 80 5.42 -3.96 -6.60
C GLY A 80 5.84 -3.78 -5.15
N GLU A 81 6.19 -2.55 -4.82
CA GLU A 81 6.62 -2.14 -3.49
C GLU A 81 5.42 -1.70 -2.66
N LEU A 82 5.11 -2.45 -1.60
CA LEU A 82 4.10 -2.13 -0.61
C LEU A 82 4.74 -1.43 0.59
N THR A 83 4.38 -0.17 0.79
CA THR A 83 4.82 0.65 1.94
C THR A 83 3.70 0.73 2.96
N ILE A 84 4.00 0.31 4.20
CA ILE A 84 3.14 0.43 5.37
C ILE A 84 4.01 1.01 6.49
N ARG A 85 3.61 2.16 7.03
CA ARG A 85 4.43 2.99 7.92
C ARG A 85 5.74 3.42 7.23
N ASP A 86 6.87 3.28 7.93
CA ASP A 86 8.24 3.55 7.48
C ASP A 86 8.88 2.37 6.73
N MET A 87 8.17 1.25 6.56
CA MET A 87 8.71 0.04 5.94
C MET A 87 8.13 -0.21 4.55
N THR A 88 9.01 -0.46 3.59
CA THR A 88 8.67 -0.86 2.23
C THR A 88 9.13 -2.30 1.98
N LYS A 89 8.29 -3.10 1.31
CA LYS A 89 8.58 -4.50 0.92
C LYS A 89 7.98 -4.83 -0.44
N THR A 90 8.75 -5.54 -1.26
CA THR A 90 8.25 -6.13 -2.51
C THR A 90 7.20 -7.20 -2.21
N VAL A 91 6.03 -7.09 -2.85
CA VAL A 91 4.96 -8.08 -2.83
C VAL A 91 4.47 -8.35 -4.25
N SER A 92 4.07 -9.59 -4.52
CA SER A 92 3.45 -9.98 -5.79
C SER A 92 1.99 -10.34 -5.55
N VAL A 93 1.06 -9.65 -6.20
CA VAL A 93 -0.38 -9.86 -6.08
C VAL A 93 -0.86 -10.63 -7.30
N PRO A 94 -1.32 -11.88 -7.15
CA PRO A 94 -2.04 -12.55 -8.22
C PRO A 94 -3.42 -11.90 -8.36
N LEU A 95 -3.77 -11.51 -9.59
CA LEU A 95 -5.05 -10.93 -9.98
C LEU A 95 -5.66 -11.72 -11.14
N GLU A 96 -6.97 -11.93 -11.09
CA GLU A 96 -7.77 -12.54 -12.16
C GLU A 96 -8.70 -11.49 -12.77
N LEU A 97 -8.72 -11.38 -14.09
CA LEU A 97 -9.59 -10.47 -14.84
C LEU A 97 -10.97 -11.13 -15.00
N ILE A 98 -11.92 -10.71 -14.16
CA ILE A 98 -13.30 -11.21 -14.16
C ILE A 98 -14.07 -10.75 -15.41
N GLY A 99 -13.70 -9.62 -15.99
CA GLY A 99 -14.24 -9.18 -17.28
C GLY A 99 -13.94 -7.73 -17.62
N VAL A 100 -14.16 -7.40 -18.90
CA VAL A 100 -14.10 -6.03 -19.43
C VAL A 100 -15.40 -5.76 -20.19
N GLU A 101 -16.14 -4.73 -19.77
CA GLU A 101 -17.44 -4.38 -20.37
C GLU A 101 -17.67 -2.87 -20.36
N THR A 102 -18.48 -2.37 -21.29
CA THR A 102 -18.88 -0.95 -21.31
C THR A 102 -20.11 -0.77 -20.44
N ASP A 103 -20.02 0.07 -19.41
CA ASP A 103 -21.13 0.32 -18.49
C ASP A 103 -22.27 1.14 -19.14
N PRO A 104 -23.49 1.18 -18.54
CA PRO A 104 -24.64 1.91 -19.12
C PRO A 104 -24.44 3.42 -19.31
N PHE A 105 -23.35 3.99 -18.79
CA PHE A 105 -22.98 5.39 -18.94
C PHE A 105 -21.92 5.61 -20.03
N GLY A 106 -21.48 4.53 -20.69
CA GLY A 106 -20.53 4.56 -21.81
C GLY A 106 -19.06 4.40 -21.41
N ASN A 107 -18.76 4.13 -20.13
CA ASN A 107 -17.38 3.97 -19.68
C ASN A 107 -16.93 2.51 -19.86
N LEU A 108 -15.74 2.30 -20.43
CA LEU A 108 -15.12 0.98 -20.45
C LEU A 108 -14.59 0.65 -19.04
N ARG A 109 -15.05 -0.47 -18.48
CA ARG A 109 -14.76 -0.91 -17.12
C ARG A 109 -14.09 -2.28 -17.13
N ALA A 110 -13.04 -2.45 -16.33
CA ALA A 110 -12.42 -3.74 -16.07
C ALA A 110 -12.64 -4.12 -14.59
N GLY A 111 -13.03 -5.37 -14.34
CA GLY A 111 -13.15 -5.95 -12.99
C GLY A 111 -12.02 -6.95 -12.76
N LEU A 112 -11.26 -6.79 -11.67
CA LEU A 112 -10.23 -7.74 -11.25
C LEU A 112 -10.43 -8.15 -9.80
N GLU A 113 -10.14 -9.40 -9.47
CA GLU A 113 -10.09 -9.86 -8.09
C GLU A 113 -8.76 -10.57 -7.78
N GLY A 114 -8.44 -10.75 -6.50
CA GLY A 114 -7.27 -11.52 -6.11
C GLY A 114 -7.08 -11.64 -4.61
N SER A 115 -6.07 -12.40 -4.19
CA SER A 115 -5.70 -12.49 -2.78
C SER A 115 -4.22 -12.75 -2.56
N ARG A 116 -3.67 -12.18 -1.49
CA ARG A 116 -2.26 -12.38 -1.10
C ARG A 116 -2.13 -12.49 0.41
N ARG A 117 -1.38 -13.49 0.87
CA ARG A 117 -1.03 -13.63 2.30
C ARG A 117 0.31 -12.95 2.57
N ILE A 118 0.37 -12.17 3.65
CA ILE A 118 1.53 -11.42 4.12
C ILE A 118 1.76 -11.69 5.63
N ASP A 119 2.92 -11.28 6.16
CA ASP A 119 3.16 -11.22 7.60
C ASP A 119 3.21 -9.76 8.06
N ARG A 120 2.38 -9.37 9.03
CA ARG A 120 2.35 -7.99 9.52
C ARG A 120 3.67 -7.56 10.19
N LYS A 121 4.48 -8.52 10.64
CA LYS A 121 5.79 -8.25 11.27
C LYS A 121 6.82 -7.75 10.26
N ASP A 122 6.66 -8.05 8.98
CA ASP A 122 7.58 -7.58 7.93
C ASP A 122 7.53 -6.05 7.77
N TRP A 123 6.45 -5.40 8.24
CA TRP A 123 6.26 -3.95 8.31
C TRP A 123 6.26 -3.41 9.76
N GLY A 124 6.91 -4.10 10.69
CA GLY A 124 7.09 -3.62 12.07
C GLY A 124 5.84 -3.67 12.97
N VAL A 125 4.66 -4.03 12.44
CA VAL A 125 3.40 -4.12 13.18
C VAL A 125 3.41 -5.35 14.09
N THR A 126 4.08 -5.25 15.23
CA THR A 126 4.43 -6.37 16.12
C THR A 126 3.55 -6.51 17.36
N TRP A 127 2.67 -5.53 17.64
CA TRP A 127 1.81 -5.53 18.82
C TRP A 127 1.05 -6.85 19.01
N ASN A 128 1.00 -7.35 20.26
CA ASN A 128 0.22 -8.52 20.59
C ASN A 128 0.00 -8.66 22.10
N THR A 129 -1.12 -9.26 22.49
CA THR A 129 -1.38 -9.69 23.87
C THR A 129 -1.13 -11.17 24.02
N LYS A 130 -0.39 -11.58 25.06
CA LYS A 130 -0.20 -12.99 25.42
C LYS A 130 -1.49 -13.53 26.05
N LEU A 131 -1.85 -14.77 25.71
CA LEU A 131 -2.99 -15.48 26.29
C LEU A 131 -2.50 -16.48 27.33
N ASP A 132 -3.24 -16.62 28.44
CA ASP A 132 -2.94 -17.58 29.53
C ASP A 132 -2.85 -19.03 29.03
N SER A 133 -3.52 -19.34 27.91
CA SER A 133 -3.48 -20.64 27.23
C SER A 133 -2.20 -20.89 26.41
N GLY A 134 -1.14 -20.08 26.56
CA GLY A 134 0.14 -20.27 25.86
C GLY A 134 0.10 -19.86 24.39
N GLY A 135 -0.55 -18.73 24.06
CA GLY A 135 -0.69 -18.24 22.68
C GLY A 135 -0.70 -16.72 22.59
N VAL A 136 -1.06 -16.20 21.41
CA VAL A 136 -1.18 -14.77 21.13
C VAL A 136 -2.58 -14.40 20.65
N LEU A 137 -3.03 -13.18 20.95
CA LEU A 137 -4.37 -12.70 20.64
C LEU A 137 -4.60 -12.45 19.13
N VAL A 138 -3.60 -11.93 18.43
CA VAL A 138 -3.68 -11.55 17.01
C VAL A 138 -2.69 -12.35 16.19
N SER A 139 -3.14 -12.96 15.09
CA SER A 139 -2.26 -13.69 14.17
C SER A 139 -1.23 -12.78 13.50
N ASP A 140 -0.06 -13.32 13.20
CA ASP A 140 0.97 -12.62 12.42
C ASP A 140 0.63 -12.60 10.92
N LYS A 141 -0.08 -13.63 10.44
CA LYS A 141 -0.43 -13.77 9.02
C LYS A 141 -1.74 -13.08 8.69
N ILE A 142 -1.67 -12.10 7.80
CA ILE A 142 -2.82 -11.39 7.24
C ILE A 142 -3.06 -11.92 5.81
N THR A 143 -4.32 -12.14 5.43
CA THR A 143 -4.70 -12.38 4.03
C THR A 143 -5.42 -11.13 3.55
N LEU A 144 -4.79 -10.47 2.58
CA LEU A 144 -5.36 -9.41 1.76
C LEU A 144 -6.28 -10.05 0.71
N GLU A 145 -7.43 -9.44 0.50
CA GLU A 145 -8.43 -9.80 -0.51
C GLU A 145 -8.67 -8.52 -1.31
N PHE A 146 -8.63 -8.60 -2.64
CA PHE A 146 -8.71 -7.46 -3.55
C PHE A 146 -9.93 -7.63 -4.47
N GLU A 147 -10.74 -6.58 -4.57
CA GLU A 147 -11.87 -6.47 -5.49
C GLU A 147 -11.73 -5.09 -6.15
N LEU A 148 -11.33 -5.05 -7.42
CA LEU A 148 -10.92 -3.85 -8.13
C LEU A 148 -11.88 -3.56 -9.29
N SER A 149 -12.27 -2.30 -9.47
CA SER A 149 -13.02 -1.84 -10.63
C SER A 149 -12.34 -0.63 -11.25
N LEU A 150 -11.67 -0.84 -12.38
CA LEU A 150 -10.97 0.20 -13.13
C LEU A 150 -11.90 0.78 -14.19
N ILE A 151 -11.81 2.09 -14.42
CA ILE A 151 -12.50 2.79 -15.51
C ILE A 151 -11.43 3.34 -16.45
N LYS A 152 -11.56 3.08 -17.75
CA LYS A 152 -10.62 3.66 -18.74
C LYS A 152 -10.82 5.17 -18.84
N ASN A 153 -9.79 5.93 -18.47
CA ASN A 153 -9.74 7.36 -18.72
C ASN A 153 -9.54 7.60 -20.23
N LEU A 154 -10.53 8.23 -20.88
CA LEU A 154 -10.48 8.54 -22.32
C LEU A 154 -9.75 9.86 -22.66
N ALA A 155 -9.13 10.51 -21.66
CA ALA A 155 -8.49 11.82 -21.82
C ALA A 155 -7.08 11.74 -22.47
N GLU A 156 -6.43 10.58 -22.45
CA GLU A 156 -5.02 10.40 -22.82
C GLU A 156 -4.84 9.68 -24.17
N ALA A 157 -5.53 10.14 -25.22
CA ALA A 157 -5.41 9.58 -26.57
C ALA A 157 -5.55 10.66 -27.66
N ALA A 158 -4.75 11.72 -27.57
CA ALA A 158 -4.69 12.78 -28.58
C ALA A 158 -3.24 13.10 -28.97
N PRO A 159 -2.63 12.35 -29.90
CA PRO A 159 -1.36 12.76 -30.49
C PRO A 159 -1.57 14.04 -31.31
N THR A 160 -1.09 15.17 -30.82
CA THR A 160 -1.04 16.43 -31.57
C THR A 160 -0.03 16.33 -32.71
N ASN A 161 -0.46 15.80 -33.85
CA ASN A 161 0.30 15.83 -35.09
C ASN A 161 -0.63 16.19 -36.27
N SER A 162 -0.74 17.50 -36.53
CA SER A 162 -1.24 18.08 -37.77
C SER A 162 -0.44 19.32 -38.10
N ALA A 163 0.84 19.13 -38.39
CA ALA A 163 1.57 20.03 -39.27
C ALA A 163 1.49 19.44 -40.69
N ASP A 164 0.60 19.97 -41.52
CA ASP A 164 0.73 19.86 -42.97
C ASP A 164 0.33 21.18 -43.64
N THR A 165 0.92 21.40 -44.81
CA THR A 165 1.05 22.67 -45.50
C THR A 165 -0.10 22.87 -46.47
N THR A 166 -0.60 24.10 -46.62
CA THR A 166 -1.28 24.50 -47.86
C THR A 166 -0.74 25.85 -48.32
N GLU A 167 0.05 25.76 -49.39
CA GLU A 167 0.60 26.88 -50.14
C GLU A 167 -0.40 27.28 -51.23
N ALA A 168 -0.74 28.57 -51.33
CA ALA A 168 -1.59 29.10 -52.41
C ALA A 168 -1.32 30.60 -52.67
N GLU A 169 -0.38 30.84 -53.60
CA GLU A 169 -0.19 31.96 -54.56
C GLU A 169 -0.64 33.41 -54.23
N ALA A 170 0.25 34.35 -54.56
CA ALA A 170 0.01 35.80 -54.63
C ALA A 170 -0.61 36.22 -55.99
N PRO A 171 -0.99 37.52 -56.15
CA PRO A 171 -0.07 38.38 -56.92
C PRO A 171 0.06 39.86 -56.47
N THR A 172 1.30 40.35 -56.55
CA THR A 172 1.76 41.63 -57.13
C THR A 172 0.90 42.91 -57.02
N GLU A 173 1.41 43.93 -56.31
CA GLU A 173 1.85 45.23 -56.90
C GLU A 173 2.72 46.05 -55.91
N ALA A 174 3.63 46.88 -56.44
CA ALA A 174 4.56 47.78 -55.74
C ALA A 174 4.61 49.13 -56.53
N PRO A 175 5.00 50.31 -55.98
CA PRO A 175 6.14 50.50 -55.06
C PRO A 175 6.00 51.59 -53.95
N GLU A 176 7.08 51.76 -53.19
CA GLU A 176 7.37 52.77 -52.14
C GLU A 176 7.66 54.20 -52.71
N PRO A 177 8.18 55.22 -51.97
CA PRO A 177 8.51 55.35 -50.52
C PRO A 177 8.15 56.70 -49.84
N VAL A 178 8.38 56.85 -48.52
CA VAL A 178 9.36 57.81 -47.89
C VAL A 178 9.36 57.75 -46.33
N THR A 179 10.57 57.92 -45.77
CA THR A 179 11.05 58.37 -44.42
C THR A 179 10.05 58.87 -43.34
N GLU A 180 10.31 58.88 -42.01
CA GLU A 180 11.48 58.73 -41.10
C GLU A 180 10.94 58.51 -39.65
N ALA A 181 11.65 58.18 -38.54
CA ALA A 181 13.07 57.92 -38.24
C ALA A 181 13.22 57.02 -36.96
N THR A 182 14.43 56.51 -36.72
CA THR A 182 14.96 55.93 -35.44
C THR A 182 15.81 57.03 -34.73
N PRO A 183 16.34 56.93 -33.47
CA PRO A 183 16.47 55.73 -32.62
C PRO A 183 16.27 55.89 -31.09
N ALA A 184 16.38 54.77 -30.37
CA ALA A 184 16.75 54.70 -28.93
C ALA A 184 18.28 54.92 -28.76
N PRO A 185 18.90 54.96 -27.54
CA PRO A 185 19.05 53.76 -26.69
C PRO A 185 19.19 53.99 -25.16
N GLU A 186 19.39 52.88 -24.42
CA GLU A 186 20.18 52.69 -23.16
C GLU A 186 19.92 53.61 -21.94
N ALA A 187 19.50 53.14 -20.74
CA ALA A 187 20.02 52.10 -19.84
C ALA A 187 21.27 52.49 -19.02
N ASP A 188 21.10 52.84 -17.73
CA ASP A 188 22.09 52.51 -16.68
C ASP A 188 21.51 52.48 -15.23
N THR A 189 21.89 51.39 -14.54
CA THR A 189 22.10 51.10 -13.10
C THR A 189 21.85 52.16 -12.00
N ALA A 190 21.18 51.77 -10.90
CA ALA A 190 21.74 51.75 -9.51
C ALA A 190 20.75 51.35 -8.39
N ALA A 191 21.23 50.50 -7.47
CA ALA A 191 20.82 50.30 -6.07
C ALA A 191 22.13 50.21 -5.23
N PRO A 192 22.18 50.04 -3.87
CA PRO A 192 21.10 49.81 -2.88
C PRO A 192 21.27 50.47 -1.47
N LYS A 193 20.23 50.36 -0.60
CA LYS A 193 20.27 50.30 0.90
C LYS A 193 20.84 51.52 1.69
N PRO A 194 20.79 51.54 3.05
CA PRO A 194 19.76 51.09 4.01
C PRO A 194 19.28 52.23 4.96
N GLU A 195 18.14 52.07 5.66
CA GLU A 195 17.89 52.88 6.87
C GLU A 195 17.07 52.14 7.95
N ALA A 196 17.55 52.27 9.19
CA ALA A 196 17.03 51.82 10.49
C ALA A 196 18.01 52.33 11.56
N PRO A 197 17.73 52.28 12.89
CA PRO A 197 16.46 52.00 13.58
C PRO A 197 16.07 53.16 14.54
N ASP A 198 14.98 53.01 15.30
CA ASP A 198 14.97 53.58 16.67
C ASP A 198 14.11 52.75 17.65
N SER A 199 14.45 52.82 18.95
CA SER A 199 14.09 51.79 19.95
C SER A 199 13.35 52.34 21.17
N VAL A 200 12.31 51.64 21.67
CA VAL A 200 11.92 51.70 23.11
C VAL A 200 11.39 50.35 23.63
N THR A 201 12.28 49.65 24.35
CA THR A 201 12.10 48.89 25.62
C THR A 201 10.79 48.15 25.96
N PRO A 202 10.86 46.81 26.21
CA PRO A 202 9.95 46.10 27.10
C PRO A 202 10.46 46.08 28.56
N THR A 203 9.57 46.21 29.54
CA THR A 203 9.90 46.04 30.97
C THR A 203 9.45 44.66 31.47
N PRO A 204 10.32 43.89 32.16
CA PRO A 204 9.96 42.59 32.72
C PRO A 204 9.44 42.72 34.17
N VAL A 205 8.60 41.77 34.58
CA VAL A 205 8.43 41.40 35.99
C VAL A 205 8.48 39.88 36.06
N ALA A 206 9.44 39.36 36.82
CA ALA A 206 9.50 37.95 37.18
C ALA A 206 8.65 37.71 38.43
N ASP A 207 8.02 36.53 38.51
CA ASP A 207 7.66 35.93 39.79
C ASP A 207 8.12 34.47 39.79
N GLU A 208 8.46 33.98 40.97
CA GLU A 208 9.37 32.86 41.19
C GLU A 208 8.64 31.72 41.91
N THR A 209 8.36 30.60 41.24
CA THR A 209 8.30 29.31 41.95
C THR A 209 8.56 28.11 41.04
N ALA A 210 9.54 27.29 41.43
CA ALA A 210 9.81 25.97 40.86
C ALA A 210 8.86 24.89 41.46
N PRO A 211 8.72 23.70 40.86
CA PRO A 211 7.67 22.76 41.21
C PRO A 211 8.01 21.87 42.42
N PRO A 212 7.01 21.43 43.22
CA PRO A 212 7.20 20.38 44.23
C PRO A 212 6.87 18.99 43.69
N ALA A 213 7.86 18.11 43.71
CA ALA A 213 7.70 16.65 43.74
C ALA A 213 8.83 16.04 44.59
N PRO A 214 8.69 14.81 45.13
CA PRO A 214 7.49 14.16 45.67
C PRO A 214 7.64 13.94 47.19
N ASN A 215 6.55 13.98 47.96
CA ASN A 215 6.61 13.66 49.40
C ASN A 215 6.45 12.15 49.64
N ALA A 216 7.54 11.53 50.07
CA ALA A 216 7.53 10.33 50.91
C ALA A 216 8.68 10.45 51.92
N PRO A 217 8.39 10.29 53.21
CA PRO A 217 9.26 9.43 54.01
C PRO A 217 8.49 8.52 54.98
N GLU A 218 9.07 7.34 55.22
CA GLU A 218 9.16 6.58 56.48
C GLU A 218 7.93 6.42 57.41
N SER A 219 7.74 5.36 58.19
CA SER A 219 8.39 4.05 58.42
C SER A 219 7.89 3.65 59.82
N ALA A 220 7.21 2.51 60.01
CA ALA A 220 7.08 1.87 61.32
C ALA A 220 6.41 0.48 61.26
N ALA A 221 7.06 -0.48 61.93
CA ALA A 221 6.51 -1.64 62.66
C ALA A 221 5.34 -2.45 62.03
N SER A 222 5.53 -3.68 61.57
CA SER A 222 5.94 -4.92 62.29
C SER A 222 4.78 -5.73 62.87
N VAL A 223 4.80 -7.04 62.55
CA VAL A 223 4.14 -8.20 63.19
C VAL A 223 2.61 -8.19 63.37
N ASP A 224 1.93 -9.19 62.77
CA ASP A 224 1.69 -10.44 63.50
C ASP A 224 1.40 -11.63 62.58
N ALA A 225 1.44 -12.84 63.13
CA ALA A 225 1.49 -14.09 62.36
C ALA A 225 0.10 -14.75 62.11
N LYS A 226 0.14 -15.89 61.40
CA LYS A 226 -0.80 -17.03 61.46
C LYS A 226 -2.01 -17.01 60.52
N THR A 227 -1.93 -17.79 59.42
CA THR A 227 -2.69 -19.06 59.24
C THR A 227 -2.47 -19.61 57.83
N GLU A 228 -1.78 -20.74 57.74
CA GLU A 228 -1.73 -21.61 56.56
C GLU A 228 -3.04 -22.41 56.45
N PRO A 229 -3.53 -22.73 55.24
CA PRO A 229 -4.02 -24.09 55.07
C PRO A 229 -3.62 -24.76 53.75
N ALA A 230 -2.99 -25.93 53.93
CA ALA A 230 -3.21 -27.17 53.17
C ALA A 230 -3.02 -27.17 51.65
N ASN A 231 -1.92 -27.81 51.23
CA ASN A 231 -1.81 -28.48 49.93
C ASN A 231 -3.09 -29.27 49.59
N THR A 232 -3.71 -28.94 48.46
CA THR A 232 -4.69 -29.83 47.82
C THR A 232 -3.97 -30.60 46.72
N GLU A 233 -3.53 -31.82 47.04
CA GLU A 233 -2.82 -32.68 46.11
C GLU A 233 -3.77 -33.19 45.01
N PHE A 234 -3.53 -32.78 43.77
CA PHE A 234 -4.29 -33.27 42.62
C PHE A 234 -3.90 -34.74 42.33
N PRO A 235 -4.87 -35.62 42.04
CA PRO A 235 -4.56 -37.01 41.68
C PRO A 235 -3.79 -37.07 40.36
N PRO A 236 -2.81 -37.99 40.21
CA PRO A 236 -2.05 -38.12 38.98
C PRO A 236 -2.94 -38.55 37.80
N PRO A 237 -2.62 -38.11 36.56
CA PRO A 237 -3.38 -38.50 35.38
C PRO A 237 -3.27 -40.01 35.11
N PRO A 238 -4.30 -40.63 34.49
CA PRO A 238 -4.26 -42.04 34.16
C PRO A 238 -3.14 -42.36 33.15
N PRO A 239 -2.56 -43.57 33.19
CA PRO A 239 -1.45 -43.94 32.32
C PRO A 239 -1.88 -43.96 30.84
N VAL A 240 -1.25 -43.11 30.04
CA VAL A 240 -1.32 -43.17 28.58
C VAL A 240 -0.73 -44.50 28.10
N LYS A 241 -1.52 -45.25 27.33
CA LYS A 241 -1.01 -46.44 26.62
C LYS A 241 0.05 -46.01 25.60
N PRO A 242 1.14 -46.77 25.42
CA PRO A 242 2.11 -46.49 24.36
C PRO A 242 1.44 -46.44 22.99
N ALA A 243 1.85 -45.50 22.15
CA ALA A 243 1.40 -45.45 20.76
C ALA A 243 1.87 -46.70 20.01
N GLU A 244 0.97 -47.32 19.24
CA GLU A 244 1.35 -48.40 18.33
C GLU A 244 2.27 -47.86 17.23
N THR A 245 3.39 -48.55 17.03
CA THR A 245 4.35 -48.31 15.95
C THR A 245 3.64 -48.36 14.59
N PRO A 246 3.82 -47.36 13.70
CA PRO A 246 3.33 -47.47 12.33
C PRO A 246 3.97 -48.69 11.64
N ALA A 247 3.12 -49.61 11.20
CA ALA A 247 3.56 -50.83 10.54
C ALA A 247 4.23 -50.53 9.19
N GLU A 248 5.26 -51.31 8.90
CA GLU A 248 6.03 -51.32 7.66
C GLU A 248 5.12 -51.50 6.44
N LYS A 249 5.20 -50.59 5.46
CA LYS A 249 4.52 -50.74 4.17
C LYS A 249 5.49 -51.40 3.17
N PRO A 250 5.19 -52.60 2.62
CA PRO A 250 6.09 -53.24 1.67
C PRO A 250 6.25 -52.43 0.38
N ALA A 251 7.44 -52.51 -0.21
CA ALA A 251 7.74 -51.91 -1.51
C ALA A 251 7.08 -52.70 -2.65
N GLU A 252 6.30 -52.02 -3.50
CA GLU A 252 5.75 -52.61 -4.72
C GLU A 252 6.18 -51.82 -5.97
N LYS A 253 7.30 -52.29 -6.52
CA LYS A 253 7.59 -52.51 -7.94
C LYS A 253 6.92 -51.61 -8.99
N ALA A 254 7.74 -50.82 -9.68
CA ALA A 254 7.38 -50.17 -10.95
C ALA A 254 7.09 -51.18 -12.08
N PRO A 255 6.33 -50.75 -13.10
CA PRO A 255 6.77 -51.03 -14.46
C PRO A 255 6.76 -49.80 -15.39
N GLU A 256 7.92 -49.58 -15.99
CA GLU A 256 8.20 -49.28 -17.41
C GLU A 256 7.44 -48.21 -18.22
N ALA A 257 8.25 -47.48 -18.99
CA ALA A 257 7.88 -46.40 -19.86
C ALA A 257 6.89 -46.76 -21.00
N ARG A 258 6.14 -45.74 -21.43
CA ARG A 258 5.78 -45.59 -22.84
C ARG A 258 6.20 -44.20 -23.33
N GLN A 259 7.04 -44.19 -24.36
CA GLN A 259 7.24 -43.02 -25.21
C GLN A 259 6.04 -42.90 -26.16
N SER A 260 5.67 -41.68 -26.50
CA SER A 260 4.98 -41.36 -27.75
C SER A 260 5.32 -39.92 -28.14
N ASP A 261 5.79 -39.77 -29.36
CA ASP A 261 6.42 -38.55 -29.88
C ASP A 261 5.47 -37.36 -30.09
N SER A 262 6.10 -36.18 -30.16
CA SER A 262 5.79 -35.05 -31.03
C SER A 262 4.32 -34.72 -31.37
N GLN A 263 3.92 -33.47 -31.07
CA GLN A 263 3.82 -32.53 -32.18
C GLN A 263 4.06 -31.08 -31.76
N SER A 264 4.98 -30.42 -32.48
CA SER A 264 5.11 -28.97 -32.49
C SER A 264 3.93 -28.37 -33.26
N SER A 265 3.35 -27.29 -32.75
CA SER A 265 2.44 -26.40 -33.48
C SER A 265 2.46 -25.00 -32.87
N GLY A 266 3.49 -24.20 -33.18
CA GLY A 266 3.42 -22.75 -33.00
C GLY A 266 2.43 -22.16 -34.02
N GLY A 267 1.61 -21.18 -33.61
CA GLY A 267 0.50 -20.73 -34.47
C GLY A 267 -0.37 -19.58 -33.96
N GLY A 268 0.22 -18.52 -33.42
CA GLY A 268 -0.30 -17.14 -33.41
C GLY A 268 -1.75 -16.85 -33.03
N LEU A 269 -1.96 -16.24 -31.86
CA LEU A 269 -3.19 -15.52 -31.47
C LEU A 269 -2.95 -14.03 -31.14
N GLY A 270 -2.04 -13.38 -31.87
CA GLY A 270 -1.87 -11.91 -31.82
C GLY A 270 -2.99 -11.14 -32.54
N LYS A 271 -4.27 -11.38 -32.16
CA LYS A 271 -5.48 -10.73 -32.72
C LYS A 271 -6.69 -10.72 -31.76
N LEU A 272 -6.53 -10.21 -30.53
CA LEU A 272 -7.69 -9.91 -29.66
C LEU A 272 -7.73 -8.47 -29.12
N PHE A 273 -6.60 -7.78 -29.00
CA PHE A 273 -6.58 -6.34 -28.67
C PHE A 273 -6.71 -5.47 -29.92
N GLY A 274 -7.96 -5.22 -30.32
CA GLY A 274 -8.29 -4.22 -31.33
C GLY A 274 -8.31 -2.81 -30.74
N LEU A 275 -7.13 -2.25 -30.41
CA LEU A 275 -6.99 -0.84 -30.06
C LEU A 275 -6.41 -0.04 -31.24
N ARG A 276 -7.12 1.03 -31.56
CA ARG A 276 -6.69 2.24 -32.27
C ARG A 276 -7.30 3.43 -31.56
#